data_AF-A0A9X2A0E2-F1
#
_entry.id   AF-A0A9X2A0E2-F1
#
_cell.length_a   1.000
_cell.length_b   1.000
_cell.length_c   1.000
_cell.angle_alpha   90.00
_cell.angle_beta   90.00
_cell.angle_gamma   90.00
#
_symmetry.space_group_name_H-M   'P 1'
#
loop_
_entity.id
_entity.type
_entity.pdbx_description
1 polymer ?
#
loop_
_entity_poly.entity_id
_entity_poly.type
_entity_poly.pdbx_seq_one_letter_code
_entity_poly.pdbx_strand_id
1 'polypeptide(L)'
;MKKWFIILGAALLLIVSTFNYVLSKGEFVIGSTSYIAMDAPIVKERLPFYLGYGLHWDGFGKPTLNNVTLIKHDGTELNEDDIQISVTSMIDEMGVTGVINEESVIEEGYFNEYLPVENYKVDDNFLLVFRVELHEANYENNISHLMIEYKNFGFRQQDTLEFEGFFKELE
;
A
#
# COMPACT_ATOMS: atom_id res chain seq x y z
N MET A 1 -43.16 31.70 5.44
CA MET A 1 -41.86 31.87 4.75
C MET A 1 -40.66 31.53 5.64
N LYS A 2 -40.42 32.20 6.78
CA LYS A 2 -39.26 31.91 7.67
C LYS A 2 -39.09 30.44 8.09
N LYS A 3 -40.18 29.74 8.44
CA LYS A 3 -40.14 28.31 8.83
C LYS A 3 -39.67 27.38 7.70
N TRP A 4 -39.99 27.70 6.44
CA TRP A 4 -39.59 26.90 5.28
C TRP A 4 -38.09 27.04 4.99
N PHE A 5 -37.51 28.23 5.18
CA PHE A 5 -36.05 28.42 5.06
C PHE A 5 -35.27 27.64 6.13
N ILE A 6 -35.80 27.54 7.34
CA ILE A 6 -35.18 26.73 8.41
C ILE A 6 -35.21 25.25 8.05
N ILE A 7 -36.35 24.75 7.57
CA ILE A 7 -36.50 23.35 7.12
C ILE A 7 -35.57 23.07 5.93
N LEU A 8 -35.51 23.97 4.94
CA LEU A 8 -34.65 23.82 3.77
C LEU A 8 -33.16 23.82 4.16
N GLY A 9 -32.75 24.72 5.07
CA GLY A 9 -31.38 24.78 5.58
C GLY A 9 -31.00 23.52 6.36
N ALA A 10 -31.89 23.01 7.21
CA ALA A 10 -31.68 21.76 7.93
C ALA A 10 -31.60 20.55 6.98
N ALA A 11 -32.45 20.50 5.96
CA ALA A 11 -32.41 19.45 4.95
C ALA A 11 -31.11 19.48 4.14
N LEU A 12 -30.64 20.68 3.74
CA LEU A 12 -29.36 20.84 3.04
C LEU A 12 -28.18 20.39 3.89
N LEU A 13 -28.15 20.79 5.17
CA LEU A 13 -27.13 20.34 6.12
C LEU A 13 -27.11 18.82 6.27
N LEU A 14 -28.29 18.20 6.35
CA LEU A 14 -28.40 16.75 6.48
C LEU A 14 -27.89 16.04 5.21
N ILE A 15 -28.25 16.53 4.02
CA ILE A 15 -27.74 16.01 2.75
C ILE A 15 -26.21 16.11 2.69
N VAL A 16 -25.63 17.27 3.02
CA VAL A 16 -24.17 17.47 3.01
C VAL A 16 -23.49 16.56 4.05
N SER A 17 -24.08 16.39 5.23
CA SER A 17 -23.52 15.53 6.28
C SER A 17 -23.54 14.05 5.87
N THR A 18 -24.68 13.55 5.38
CA THR A 18 -24.80 12.18 4.88
C THR A 18 -23.88 11.93 3.69
N PHE A 19 -23.77 12.89 2.77
CA PHE A 19 -22.88 12.78 1.61
C PHE A 19 -21.41 12.67 2.05
N ASN A 20 -20.95 13.53 2.97
CA ASN A 20 -19.60 13.40 3.52
C ASN A 20 -19.38 12.07 4.24
N TYR A 21 -20.37 11.60 5.02
CA TYR A 21 -20.27 10.32 5.71
C TYR A 21 -20.12 9.15 4.73
N VAL A 22 -20.93 9.11 3.68
CA VAL A 22 -20.84 8.05 2.65
C VAL A 22 -19.53 8.17 1.86
N LEU A 23 -19.06 9.37 1.54
CA LEU A 23 -17.77 9.56 0.85
C LEU A 23 -16.56 9.22 1.72
N SER A 24 -16.68 9.27 3.04
CA SER A 24 -15.62 8.82 3.96
C SER A 24 -15.55 7.31 4.14
N LYS A 25 -16.54 6.56 3.62
CA LYS A 25 -16.57 5.10 3.69
C LYS A 25 -15.86 4.54 2.45
N GLY A 26 -14.58 4.25 2.62
CA GLY A 26 -13.85 3.41 1.70
C GLY A 26 -12.54 2.95 2.33
N GLU A 27 -12.10 1.77 1.92
CA GLU A 27 -10.89 1.12 2.43
C GLU A 27 -10.16 0.43 1.29
N PHE A 28 -8.85 0.27 1.45
CA PHE A 28 -8.07 -0.58 0.59
C PHE A 28 -8.21 -2.03 1.05
N VAL A 29 -8.23 -2.96 0.10
CA VAL A 29 -8.32 -4.38 0.39
C VAL A 29 -7.22 -5.11 -0.37
N ILE A 30 -6.48 -5.94 0.35
CA ILE A 30 -5.46 -6.82 -0.25
C ILE A 30 -6.19 -8.02 -0.87
N GLY A 31 -6.20 -8.06 -2.21
CA GLY A 31 -6.79 -9.15 -2.99
C GLY A 31 -5.81 -10.29 -3.27
N SER A 32 -4.50 -10.03 -3.26
CA SER A 32 -3.48 -11.07 -3.40
C SER A 32 -2.19 -10.71 -2.66
N THR A 33 -1.54 -11.73 -2.11
CA THR A 33 -0.28 -11.60 -1.35
C THR A 33 0.80 -12.47 -1.97
N SER A 34 2.00 -11.90 -2.08
CA SER A 34 3.21 -12.63 -2.39
C SER A 34 4.05 -12.78 -1.11
N TYR A 35 4.76 -13.88 -0.98
CA TYR A 35 5.67 -14.13 0.13
C TYR A 35 6.88 -14.93 -0.34
N ILE A 36 7.99 -14.80 0.37
CA ILE A 36 9.20 -15.58 0.13
C ILE A 36 9.62 -16.34 1.38
N ALA A 37 10.16 -17.55 1.22
CA ALA A 37 10.70 -18.30 2.34
C ALA A 37 12.01 -17.68 2.81
N MET A 38 12.23 -17.59 4.13
CA MET A 38 13.43 -16.99 4.71
C MET A 38 14.71 -17.77 4.33
N ASP A 39 14.58 -19.04 3.97
CA ASP A 39 15.67 -19.91 3.58
C ASP A 39 15.93 -19.93 2.06
N ALA A 40 15.17 -19.16 1.28
CA ALA A 40 15.37 -19.03 -0.16
C ALA A 40 16.77 -18.47 -0.47
N PRO A 41 17.44 -18.93 -1.56
CA PRO A 41 18.80 -18.50 -1.88
C PRO A 41 18.96 -16.98 -1.97
N ILE A 42 18.00 -16.30 -2.59
CA ILE A 42 18.01 -14.84 -2.74
C ILE A 42 17.99 -14.09 -1.40
N VAL A 43 17.30 -14.63 -0.40
CA VAL A 43 17.23 -14.06 0.95
C VAL A 43 18.53 -14.34 1.71
N LYS A 44 19.03 -15.59 1.64
CA LYS A 44 20.31 -15.99 2.26
C LYS A 44 21.51 -15.22 1.71
N GLU A 45 21.50 -14.96 0.41
CA GLU A 45 22.54 -14.20 -0.28
C GLU A 45 22.36 -12.68 -0.12
N ARG A 46 21.25 -12.24 0.50
CA ARG A 46 20.89 -10.83 0.72
C ARG A 46 20.84 -10.03 -0.59
N LEU A 47 20.35 -10.68 -1.64
CA LEU A 47 20.15 -10.06 -2.93
C LEU A 47 18.79 -9.33 -2.93
N PRO A 48 18.67 -8.18 -3.60
CA PRO A 48 17.39 -7.47 -3.68
C PRO A 48 16.35 -8.28 -4.44
N PHE A 49 15.11 -8.23 -3.96
CA PHE A 49 13.98 -8.92 -4.56
C PHE A 49 12.72 -8.06 -4.52
N TYR A 50 11.75 -8.41 -5.36
CA TYR A 50 10.52 -7.67 -5.53
C TYR A 50 9.33 -8.57 -5.22
N LEU A 51 8.37 -8.02 -4.47
CA LEU A 51 7.13 -8.69 -4.09
C LEU A 51 5.95 -7.81 -4.48
N GLY A 52 5.06 -8.33 -5.33
CA GLY A 52 3.82 -7.66 -5.68
C GLY A 52 2.64 -8.12 -4.82
N TYR A 53 1.82 -7.15 -4.46
CA TYR A 53 0.59 -7.31 -3.67
C TYR A 53 -0.54 -6.65 -4.44
N GLY A 54 -1.57 -7.43 -4.78
CA GLY A 54 -2.74 -6.90 -5.48
C GLY A 54 -3.64 -6.21 -4.49
N LEU A 55 -3.87 -4.92 -4.69
CA LEU A 55 -4.78 -4.11 -3.87
C LEU A 55 -5.91 -3.57 -4.74
N HIS A 56 -7.05 -3.33 -4.12
CA HIS A 56 -8.12 -2.54 -4.73
C HIS A 56 -8.75 -1.60 -3.72
N TRP A 57 -9.41 -0.57 -4.23
CA TRP A 57 -10.19 0.37 -3.45
C TRP A 57 -11.64 -0.11 -3.39
N ASP A 58 -12.14 -0.41 -2.19
CA ASP A 58 -13.56 -0.64 -1.94
C ASP A 58 -14.19 0.63 -1.35
N GLY A 59 -14.71 1.48 -2.23
CA GLY A 59 -15.36 2.72 -1.83
C GLY A 59 -15.76 3.60 -3.00
N PHE A 60 -16.31 4.77 -2.69
CA PHE A 60 -16.65 5.76 -3.72
C PHE A 60 -15.45 6.61 -4.11
N GLY A 61 -15.36 6.96 -5.40
CA GLY A 61 -14.31 7.81 -5.94
C GLY A 61 -13.13 7.03 -6.49
N LYS A 62 -12.03 7.76 -6.70
CA LYS A 62 -10.78 7.26 -7.28
C LYS A 62 -9.64 7.90 -6.51
N PRO A 63 -9.18 7.26 -5.41
CA PRO A 63 -8.18 7.87 -4.55
C PRO A 63 -6.86 8.07 -5.32
N THR A 64 -6.14 9.11 -4.94
CA THR A 64 -4.77 9.33 -5.39
C THR A 64 -3.85 8.99 -4.23
N LEU A 65 -2.96 8.03 -4.41
CA LEU A 65 -1.97 7.65 -3.40
C LEU A 65 -0.98 8.79 -3.21
N ASN A 66 -0.63 9.04 -1.96
CA ASN A 66 0.41 9.99 -1.60
C ASN A 66 1.66 9.24 -1.12
N ASN A 67 1.47 8.25 -0.23
CA ASN A 67 2.55 7.51 0.37
C ASN A 67 2.10 6.12 0.81
N VAL A 68 3.06 5.20 0.91
CA VAL A 68 2.89 3.87 1.47
C VAL A 68 4.04 3.61 2.45
N THR A 69 3.69 3.35 3.70
CA THR A 69 4.64 3.12 4.80
C THR A 69 4.36 1.79 5.47
N LEU A 70 5.42 1.09 5.90
CA LEU A 70 5.29 -0.13 6.69
C LEU A 70 5.42 0.20 8.18
N ILE A 71 4.58 -0.43 9.01
CA ILE A 71 4.54 -0.23 10.45
C ILE A 71 5.03 -1.49 11.14
N LYS A 72 6.00 -1.33 12.05
CA LYS A 72 6.58 -2.41 12.85
C LYS A 72 5.67 -2.84 13.99
N HIS A 73 5.92 -4.02 14.57
CA HIS A 73 5.17 -4.52 15.73
C HIS A 73 5.24 -3.61 16.97
N ASP A 74 6.29 -2.80 17.10
CA ASP A 74 6.42 -1.79 18.16
C ASP A 74 5.61 -0.50 17.90
N GLY A 75 4.92 -0.43 16.75
CA GLY A 75 4.12 0.70 16.30
C GLY A 75 4.90 1.81 15.59
N THR A 76 6.22 1.65 15.40
CA THR A 76 7.04 2.63 14.67
C THR A 76 7.01 2.39 13.16
N GLU A 77 7.19 3.45 12.39
CA GLU A 77 7.34 3.35 10.94
C GLU A 77 8.70 2.75 10.56
N LEU A 78 8.73 1.92 9.52
CA LEU A 78 9.97 1.45 8.92
C LEU A 78 10.63 2.62 8.19
N ASN A 79 11.80 3.02 8.68
CA ASN A 79 12.58 4.10 8.08
C ASN A 79 13.34 3.58 6.85
N GLU A 80 13.53 4.43 5.84
CA GLU A 80 14.38 4.15 4.68
C GLU A 80 15.84 3.83 5.09
N ASP A 81 16.31 4.43 6.19
CA ASP A 81 17.65 4.23 6.77
C ASP A 81 17.68 3.11 7.83
N ASP A 82 16.72 2.17 7.82
CA ASP A 82 16.75 1.05 8.76
C ASP A 82 17.99 0.17 8.54
N ILE A 83 18.67 -0.15 9.65
CA ILE A 83 19.96 -0.84 9.64
C ILE A 83 19.83 -2.29 9.12
N GLN A 84 18.65 -2.90 9.25
CA GLN A 84 18.46 -4.32 8.95
C GLN A 84 17.85 -4.57 7.58
N ILE A 85 16.97 -3.69 7.09
CA ILE A 85 16.18 -3.90 5.88
C ILE A 85 15.89 -2.57 5.18
N SER A 86 16.11 -2.52 3.86
CA SER A 86 15.64 -1.42 3.02
C SER A 86 14.44 -1.87 2.20
N VAL A 87 13.41 -1.02 2.17
CA VAL A 87 12.19 -1.26 1.42
C VAL A 87 11.81 -0.03 0.60
N THR A 88 11.52 -0.22 -0.68
CA THR A 88 10.98 0.82 -1.55
C THR A 88 9.66 0.36 -2.16
N SER A 89 8.62 1.18 -2.02
CA SER A 89 7.28 0.91 -2.57
C SER A 89 7.10 1.56 -3.94
N MET A 90 6.50 0.83 -4.87
CA MET A 90 6.25 1.20 -6.26
C MET A 90 4.92 0.62 -6.73
N ILE A 91 4.44 1.06 -7.89
CA ILE A 91 3.25 0.54 -8.54
C ILE A 91 3.65 -0.17 -9.84
N ASP A 92 3.13 -1.38 -10.03
CA ASP A 92 3.22 -2.11 -11.28
C ASP A 92 1.87 -2.01 -12.04
N GLU A 93 1.84 -1.22 -13.11
CA GLU A 93 0.67 -1.12 -14.00
C GLU A 93 0.55 -2.30 -14.96
N MET A 94 1.62 -3.07 -15.19
CA MET A 94 1.57 -4.28 -16.00
C MET A 94 0.79 -5.39 -15.29
N GLY A 95 0.79 -5.39 -13.95
CA GLY A 95 0.00 -6.29 -13.12
C GLY A 95 0.54 -7.72 -13.10
N VAL A 96 1.86 -7.89 -13.15
CA VAL A 96 2.52 -9.19 -13.34
C VAL A 96 3.57 -9.52 -12.29
N THR A 97 4.00 -8.55 -11.47
CA THR A 97 5.03 -8.78 -10.45
C THR A 97 4.53 -9.70 -9.33
N GLY A 98 4.97 -10.95 -9.33
CA GLY A 98 4.79 -11.89 -8.21
C GLY A 98 5.94 -11.77 -7.21
N VAL A 99 6.80 -12.80 -7.22
CA VAL A 99 8.11 -12.81 -6.54
C VAL A 99 9.19 -12.87 -7.61
N ILE A 100 10.06 -11.87 -7.68
CA ILE A 100 11.08 -11.80 -8.74
C ILE A 100 12.38 -11.19 -8.20
N ASN A 101 13.52 -11.62 -8.72
CA ASN A 101 14.83 -11.09 -8.35
C ASN A 101 15.16 -9.82 -9.14
N GLU A 102 16.08 -8.99 -8.63
CA GLU A 102 16.44 -7.72 -9.29
C GLU A 102 17.04 -7.91 -10.68
N GLU A 103 17.82 -8.98 -10.91
CA GLU A 103 18.40 -9.30 -12.22
C GLU A 103 17.31 -9.48 -13.29
N SER A 104 16.28 -10.29 -13.01
CA SER A 104 15.16 -10.51 -13.94
C SER A 104 14.33 -9.24 -14.12
N VAL A 105 14.16 -8.43 -13.06
CA VAL A 105 13.48 -7.12 -13.15
C VAL A 105 14.16 -6.19 -14.16
N ILE A 106 15.50 -6.20 -14.19
CA ILE A 106 16.30 -5.40 -15.12
C ILE A 106 16.27 -6.01 -16.53
N GLU A 107 16.50 -7.32 -16.65
CA GLU A 107 16.58 -8.00 -17.96
C GLU A 107 15.27 -8.00 -18.74
N GLU A 108 14.15 -8.21 -18.05
CA GLU A 108 12.81 -8.21 -18.65
C GLU A 108 12.22 -6.78 -18.77
N GLY A 109 12.90 -5.77 -18.22
CA GLY A 109 12.55 -4.36 -18.38
C GLY A 109 11.49 -3.82 -17.43
N TYR A 110 11.02 -4.61 -16.45
CA TYR A 110 10.01 -4.19 -15.47
C TYR A 110 10.41 -2.91 -14.71
N PHE A 111 11.70 -2.72 -14.44
CA PHE A 111 12.19 -1.54 -13.72
C PHE A 111 11.73 -0.21 -14.34
N ASN A 112 11.64 -0.16 -15.67
CA ASN A 112 11.25 1.07 -16.38
C ASN A 112 9.74 1.31 -16.37
N GLU A 113 8.95 0.27 -16.07
CA GLU A 113 7.49 0.30 -16.05
C GLU A 113 6.95 0.52 -14.62
N TYR A 114 7.78 0.36 -13.59
CA TYR A 114 7.41 0.69 -12.22
C TYR A 114 7.26 2.19 -12.02
N LEU A 115 6.11 2.57 -11.47
CA LEU A 115 5.78 3.95 -11.15
C LEU A 115 6.00 4.22 -9.66
N PRO A 116 6.37 5.45 -9.29
CA PRO A 116 6.36 5.85 -7.89
C PRO A 116 4.93 5.82 -7.34
N VAL A 117 4.79 5.54 -6.05
CA VAL A 117 3.48 5.58 -5.36
C VAL A 117 2.90 7.00 -5.32
N GLU A 118 3.76 8.01 -5.19
CA GLU A 118 3.33 9.40 -5.05
C GLU A 118 2.54 9.87 -6.28
N ASN A 119 1.35 10.42 -6.03
CA ASN A 119 0.41 10.92 -7.05
C ASN A 119 -0.17 9.84 -7.97
N TYR A 120 0.00 8.55 -7.66
CA TYR A 120 -0.64 7.47 -8.40
C TYR A 120 -2.15 7.51 -8.24
N LYS A 121 -2.91 7.53 -9.33
CA LYS A 121 -4.37 7.57 -9.30
C LYS A 121 -4.94 6.16 -9.43
N VAL A 122 -5.61 5.69 -8.38
CA VAL A 122 -6.24 4.38 -8.35
C VAL A 122 -7.51 4.41 -9.20
N ASP A 123 -7.52 3.63 -10.28
CA ASP A 123 -8.66 3.49 -11.17
C ASP A 123 -9.50 2.22 -10.89
N ASP A 124 -8.85 1.13 -10.49
CA ASP A 124 -9.43 -0.18 -10.12
C ASP A 124 -8.39 -0.97 -9.28
N ASN A 125 -8.28 -2.28 -9.46
CA ASN A 125 -7.18 -3.10 -8.98
C ASN A 125 -5.82 -2.57 -9.47
N PHE A 126 -4.83 -2.56 -8.59
CA PHE A 126 -3.45 -2.22 -8.91
C PHE A 126 -2.50 -3.14 -8.13
N LEU A 127 -1.25 -3.20 -8.56
CA LEU A 127 -0.24 -4.02 -7.92
C LEU A 127 0.77 -3.11 -7.20
N LEU A 128 0.78 -3.18 -5.88
CA LEU A 128 1.77 -2.53 -5.04
C LEU A 128 2.99 -3.44 -4.95
N VAL A 129 4.15 -2.94 -5.39
CA VAL A 129 5.40 -3.70 -5.41
C VAL A 129 6.35 -3.14 -4.37
N PHE A 130 6.91 -4.03 -3.55
CA PHE A 130 8.02 -3.70 -2.65
C PHE A 130 9.31 -4.27 -3.21
N ARG A 131 10.31 -3.41 -3.46
CA ARG A 131 11.71 -3.83 -3.56
C ARG A 131 12.24 -3.96 -2.14
N VAL A 132 12.75 -5.13 -1.79
CA VAL A 132 13.23 -5.47 -0.46
C VAL A 132 14.69 -5.90 -0.54
N GLU A 133 15.51 -5.37 0.36
CA GLU A 133 16.93 -5.71 0.49
C GLU A 133 17.29 -5.86 1.97
N LEU A 134 17.82 -7.04 2.34
CA LEU A 134 18.27 -7.30 3.71
C LEU A 134 19.74 -6.91 3.88
N HIS A 135 20.06 -6.20 4.95
CA HIS A 135 21.43 -5.81 5.29
C HIS A 135 22.03 -6.76 6.35
N GLU A 136 21.22 -7.20 7.32
CA GLU A 136 21.63 -8.11 8.39
C GLU A 136 21.20 -9.57 8.13
N ALA A 137 22.07 -10.53 8.45
CA ALA A 137 21.80 -11.96 8.23
C ALA A 137 20.81 -12.56 9.25
N ASN A 138 20.63 -11.89 10.39
CA ASN A 138 19.75 -12.27 11.49
C ASN A 138 18.51 -11.37 11.55
N TYR A 139 18.07 -10.83 10.41
CA TYR A 139 16.82 -10.10 10.35
C TYR A 139 15.67 -10.97 10.87
N GLU A 140 14.91 -10.43 11.82
CA GLU A 140 13.66 -11.01 12.28
C GLU A 140 12.53 -10.16 11.73
N ASN A 141 11.52 -10.81 11.13
CA ASN A 141 10.38 -10.12 10.59
C ASN A 141 9.67 -9.34 11.71
N ASN A 142 9.71 -8.03 11.62
CA ASN A 142 9.15 -7.13 12.62
C ASN A 142 8.03 -6.24 12.06
N ILE A 143 7.54 -6.54 10.85
CA ILE A 143 6.52 -5.76 10.16
C ILE A 143 5.14 -6.29 10.53
N SER A 144 4.18 -5.38 10.74
CA SER A 144 2.84 -5.72 11.23
C SER A 144 1.70 -5.13 10.40
N HIS A 145 1.88 -3.94 9.86
CA HIS A 145 0.84 -3.25 9.11
C HIS A 145 1.42 -2.51 7.90
N LEU A 146 0.55 -2.33 6.93
CA LEU A 146 0.74 -1.48 5.76
C LEU A 146 -0.13 -0.24 5.93
N MET A 147 0.49 0.93 5.97
CA MET A 147 -0.20 2.21 6.06
C MET A 147 -0.21 2.89 4.70
N ILE A 148 -1.40 3.19 4.19
CA ILE A 148 -1.60 3.85 2.89
C ILE A 148 -2.15 5.25 3.14
N GLU A 149 -1.38 6.26 2.75
CA GLU A 149 -1.85 7.65 2.74
C GLU A 149 -2.36 8.01 1.35
N TYR A 150 -3.54 8.60 1.29
CA TYR A 150 -4.18 8.92 0.02
C TYR A 150 -5.04 10.17 0.10
N LYS A 151 -5.46 10.65 -1.07
CA LYS A 151 -6.39 11.75 -1.24
C LYS A 151 -7.59 11.28 -2.03
N ASN A 152 -8.78 11.40 -1.45
CA ASN A 152 -10.04 11.12 -2.14
C ASN A 152 -10.95 12.36 -2.09
N PHE A 153 -11.53 12.72 -3.23
CA PHE A 153 -12.34 13.95 -3.39
C PHE A 153 -11.73 15.24 -2.82
N GLY A 154 -10.40 15.35 -2.79
CA GLY A 154 -9.71 16.52 -2.24
C GLY A 154 -9.24 16.38 -0.78
N PHE A 155 -9.74 15.38 -0.05
CA PHE A 155 -9.45 15.19 1.38
C PHE A 155 -8.36 14.15 1.57
N ARG A 156 -7.42 14.45 2.47
CA ARG A 156 -6.39 13.49 2.89
C ARG A 156 -6.98 12.49 3.87
N GLN A 157 -6.67 11.22 3.64
CA GLN A 157 -7.11 10.09 4.44
C GLN A 157 -5.94 9.10 4.57
N GLN A 158 -6.06 8.22 5.55
CA GLN A 158 -5.10 7.17 5.81
C GLN A 158 -5.89 5.90 6.08
N ASP A 159 -5.37 4.79 5.56
CA ASP A 159 -5.86 3.46 5.85
C ASP A 159 -4.71 2.59 6.35
N THR A 160 -5.00 1.68 7.27
CA THR A 160 -4.00 0.79 7.88
C THR A 160 -4.50 -0.64 7.75
N LEU A 161 -3.75 -1.44 7.01
CA LEU A 161 -4.05 -2.82 6.69
C LEU A 161 -3.14 -3.75 7.48
N GLU A 162 -3.67 -4.89 7.93
CA GLU A 162 -2.82 -5.95 8.48
C GLU A 162 -1.85 -6.45 7.39
N PHE A 163 -0.57 -6.57 7.73
CA PHE A 163 0.47 -6.97 6.80
C PHE A 163 1.55 -7.74 7.55
N GLU A 164 1.57 -9.06 7.35
CA GLU A 164 2.46 -9.98 8.05
C GLU A 164 3.93 -9.93 7.58
N GLY A 165 4.29 -8.97 6.73
CA GLY A 165 5.63 -8.83 6.18
C GLY A 165 5.85 -9.63 4.88
N PHE A 166 7.13 -9.81 4.55
CA PHE A 166 7.57 -10.40 3.28
C PHE A 166 7.84 -11.89 3.36
N PHE A 167 8.04 -12.39 4.57
CA PHE A 167 8.56 -13.71 4.83
C PHE A 167 7.47 -14.59 5.44
N LYS A 168 7.36 -15.81 4.94
CA LYS A 168 6.48 -16.83 5.53
C LYS A 168 7.34 -17.88 6.22
N GLU A 169 7.05 -18.15 7.50
CA GLU A 169 7.60 -19.32 8.17
C GLU A 169 6.96 -20.57 7.54
N LEU A 170 7.79 -21.46 7.02
CA LEU A 170 7.36 -22.79 6.61
C LEU A 170 7.30 -23.65 7.87
N GLU A 171 6.09 -23.95 8.34
CA GLU A 171 5.83 -24.97 9.38
C GLU A 171 6.24 -26.38 8.91
#